data_AF-A0A258GDX9-F1
#
_entry.id   AF-A0A258GDX9-F1
#
_cell.length_a   1.000
_cell.length_b   1.000
_cell.length_c   1.000
_cell.angle_alpha   90.00
_cell.angle_beta   90.00
_cell.angle_gamma   90.00
#
_symmetry.space_group_name_H-M   'P 1'
#
loop_
_entity.id
_entity.type
_entity.pdbx_description
1 polymer ?
#
loop_
_entity_poly.entity_id
_entity_poly.type
_entity_poly.pdbx_seq_one_letter_code
_entity_poly.pdbx_strand_id
1 'polypeptide(L)'
;GPRVTMRWEPARGKGASGGGLHPTERQIAARGRFDGAVAAAGSGLADILWRVVCAGESLPMAEKALEWPSRSGKLVLRLALERVADFYRIP
;
A
#
# COMPACT_ATOMS: atom_id res chain seq x y z
N GLY A 1 -8.23 16.75 -26.02
CA GLY A 1 -8.56 15.34 -26.30
C GLY A 1 -9.03 14.65 -25.01
N PRO A 2 -9.87 13.62 -25.09
CA PRO A 2 -10.28 12.85 -23.91
C PRO A 2 -9.05 12.23 -23.25
N ARG A 3 -8.93 12.35 -21.92
CA ARG A 3 -7.78 11.81 -21.16
C ARG A 3 -8.06 10.35 -20.83
N VAL A 4 -7.32 9.44 -21.47
CA VAL A 4 -7.48 7.98 -21.34
C VAL A 4 -6.62 7.40 -20.19
N THR A 5 -5.66 8.16 -19.67
CA THR A 5 -4.76 7.69 -18.61
C THR A 5 -5.16 8.18 -17.22
N MET A 6 -5.05 7.29 -16.23
CA MET A 6 -5.22 7.63 -14.82
C MET A 6 -4.27 8.77 -14.42
N ARG A 7 -4.80 9.77 -13.69
CA ARG A 7 -4.01 10.88 -13.15
C ARG A 7 -3.53 10.51 -11.75
N TRP A 8 -2.29 10.04 -11.67
CA TRP A 8 -1.61 9.75 -10.41
C TRP A 8 -1.06 10.98 -9.72
N GLU A 9 -1.82 12.08 -9.68
CA GLU A 9 -1.38 13.21 -8.87
C GLU A 9 -1.52 12.88 -7.38
N PRO A 10 -0.50 13.20 -6.57
CA PRO A 10 -0.56 12.95 -5.15
C PRO A 10 -1.74 13.73 -4.57
N ALA A 11 -2.69 13.01 -3.95
CA ALA A 11 -3.75 13.64 -3.19
C ALA A 11 -3.11 14.53 -2.12
N ARG A 12 -3.33 15.85 -2.22
CA ARG A 12 -2.86 16.80 -1.21
C ARG A 12 -3.64 16.57 0.07
N GLY A 13 -3.13 15.70 0.94
CA GLY A 13 -3.61 15.57 2.31
C GLY A 13 -3.44 16.90 3.05
N LYS A 14 -4.35 17.19 3.98
CA LYS A 14 -4.46 18.42 4.79
C LYS A 14 -3.22 18.82 5.64
N GLY A 15 -2.06 18.18 5.45
CA GLY A 15 -0.83 18.43 6.21
C GLY A 15 0.34 19.03 5.41
N ALA A 16 0.16 19.39 4.14
CA ALA A 16 1.23 19.97 3.31
C ALA A 16 1.32 21.51 3.41
N SER A 17 0.96 22.10 4.55
CA SER A 17 1.07 23.55 4.79
C SER A 17 2.29 23.85 5.66
N GLY A 18 3.43 24.10 5.02
CA GLY A 18 4.61 24.65 5.68
C GLY A 18 5.89 24.29 4.93
N GLY A 19 6.33 25.16 4.02
CA GLY A 19 7.60 25.03 3.29
C GLY A 19 7.62 23.85 2.32
N GLY A 20 7.65 24.10 1.01
CA GLY A 20 7.72 23.03 0.02
C GLY A 20 9.00 22.21 0.19
N LEU A 21 8.89 20.99 0.71
CA LEU A 21 9.97 20.01 0.77
C LEU A 21 10.67 19.91 -0.60
N HIS A 22 12.00 19.90 -0.60
CA HIS A 22 12.80 19.64 -1.79
C HIS A 22 12.36 18.28 -2.41
N PRO A 23 12.42 18.07 -3.74
CA PRO A 23 12.03 16.80 -4.35
C PRO A 23 12.57 15.55 -3.64
N THR A 24 13.82 15.59 -3.18
CA THR A 24 14.46 14.52 -2.39
C THR A 24 13.78 14.30 -1.04
N GLU A 25 13.48 15.36 -0.31
CA GLU A 25 12.79 15.28 0.99
C GLU A 25 11.37 14.75 0.84
N ARG A 26 10.68 15.08 -0.27
CA ARG A 26 9.38 14.49 -0.60
C ARG A 26 9.46 12.99 -0.83
N GLN A 27 10.50 12.51 -1.51
CA GLN A 27 10.73 11.08 -1.73
C GLN A 27 11.03 10.36 -0.41
N ILE A 28 11.87 10.93 0.45
CA ILE A 28 12.18 10.37 1.77
C ILE A 28 10.90 10.29 2.62
N ALA A 29 10.11 11.37 2.66
CA ALA A 29 8.86 11.38 3.40
C ALA A 29 7.83 10.39 2.84
N ALA A 30 7.77 10.20 1.53
CA ALA A 30 6.92 9.18 0.91
C ALA A 30 7.37 7.76 1.27
N ARG A 31 8.68 7.50 1.23
CA ARG A 31 9.26 6.22 1.62
C ARG A 31 8.98 5.89 3.08
N GLY A 32 9.18 6.85 3.98
CA GLY A 32 8.89 6.67 5.40
C GLY A 32 7.41 6.38 5.69
N ARG A 33 6.47 7.04 4.98
CA ARG A 33 5.04 6.73 5.08
C ARG A 33 4.68 5.35 4.55
N PHE A 34 5.38 4.87 3.53
CA PHE A 34 5.17 3.53 2.98
C PHE A 34 5.69 2.47 3.94
N ASP A 35 6.95 2.60 4.39
CA ASP A 35 7.57 1.65 5.32
C ASP A 35 6.78 1.59 6.65
N GLY A 36 6.27 2.73 7.13
CA GLY A 36 5.38 2.77 8.29
C GLY A 36 4.05 2.05 8.11
N ALA A 37 3.44 2.13 6.92
CA ALA A 37 2.19 1.43 6.62
C ALA A 37 2.40 -0.09 6.54
N VAL A 38 3.50 -0.53 5.93
CA VAL A 38 3.88 -1.95 5.86
C VAL A 38 4.18 -2.50 7.26
N ALA A 39 4.89 -1.74 8.09
CA ALA A 39 5.16 -2.11 9.47
C ALA A 39 3.86 -2.22 10.31
N ALA A 40 2.91 -1.31 10.11
CA ALA A 40 1.61 -1.35 10.79
C ALA A 40 0.75 -2.58 10.40
N ALA A 41 0.92 -3.12 9.20
CA ALA A 41 0.24 -4.35 8.79
C ALA A 41 0.72 -5.59 9.57
N GLY A 42 2.02 -5.64 9.91
CA GLY A 42 2.65 -6.74 10.65
C GLY A 42 3.15 -7.90 9.78
N SER A 43 4.02 -8.75 10.36
CA SER A 43 4.61 -9.92 9.68
C SER A 43 3.55 -10.92 9.21
N GLY A 44 3.66 -11.41 7.98
CA GLY A 44 2.65 -12.27 7.32
C GLY A 44 1.59 -11.50 6.53
N LEU A 45 1.11 -10.35 7.04
CA LEU A 45 0.23 -9.46 6.27
C LEU A 45 1.00 -8.57 5.30
N ALA A 46 2.19 -8.13 5.71
CA ALA A 46 3.12 -7.40 4.85
C ALA A 46 3.50 -8.22 3.59
N ASP A 47 3.68 -9.53 3.73
CA ASP A 47 4.11 -10.40 2.63
C ASP A 47 3.03 -10.54 1.55
N ILE A 48 1.77 -10.78 1.94
CA ILE A 48 0.66 -10.82 0.99
C ILE A 48 0.38 -9.45 0.37
N LEU A 49 0.51 -8.36 1.13
CA LEU A 49 0.39 -6.99 0.61
C LEU A 49 1.44 -6.72 -0.46
N TRP A 50 2.71 -7.01 -0.17
CA TRP A 50 3.79 -6.81 -1.13
C TRP A 50 3.54 -7.59 -2.42
N ARG A 51 3.22 -8.88 -2.29
CA ARG A 51 3.03 -9.78 -3.44
C ARG A 51 1.86 -9.35 -4.33
N VAL A 52 0.72 -8.97 -3.76
CA VAL A 52 -0.47 -8.63 -4.55
C VAL A 52 -0.45 -7.17 -5.00
N VAL A 53 -0.15 -6.23 -4.09
CA VAL A 53 -0.30 -4.79 -4.36
C VAL A 53 0.94 -4.22 -5.05
N CYS A 54 2.14 -4.64 -4.64
CA CYS A 54 3.39 -4.11 -5.20
C CYS A 54 3.90 -4.95 -6.37
N ALA A 55 3.90 -6.29 -6.25
CA ALA A 55 4.37 -7.18 -7.32
C ALA A 55 3.27 -7.56 -8.33
N GLY A 56 2.00 -7.23 -8.06
CA GLY A 56 0.90 -7.46 -9.00
C GLY A 56 0.52 -8.93 -9.19
N GLU A 57 0.88 -9.80 -8.25
CA GLU A 57 0.55 -11.22 -8.33
C GLU A 57 -0.94 -11.49 -8.12
N SER A 58 -1.43 -12.55 -8.76
CA SER A 58 -2.78 -13.06 -8.46
C SER A 58 -2.83 -13.71 -7.07
N LEU A 59 -4.01 -13.69 -6.44
CA LEU A 59 -4.21 -14.33 -5.13
C LEU A 59 -3.80 -15.82 -5.10
N PRO A 60 -4.16 -16.66 -6.07
CA PRO A 60 -3.72 -18.07 -6.07
C PRO A 60 -2.20 -18.25 -6.16
N MET A 61 -1.51 -17.37 -6.91
CA MET A 61 -0.04 -17.39 -6.94
C MET A 61 0.54 -17.01 -5.57
N ALA A 62 -0.07 -16.03 -4.91
CA ALA A 62 0.36 -15.62 -3.59
C ALA A 62 0.08 -16.64 -2.49
N GLU A 63 -1.07 -17.30 -2.53
CA GLU A 63 -1.36 -18.43 -1.65
C GLU A 63 -0.32 -19.54 -1.81
N LYS A 64 0.00 -19.93 -3.05
CA LYS A 64 1.00 -20.98 -3.30
C LYS A 64 2.39 -20.60 -2.78
N ALA A 65 2.81 -19.36 -2.99
CA ALA A 65 4.14 -18.91 -2.59
C ALA A 65 4.28 -18.68 -1.08
N LEU A 66 3.18 -18.39 -0.39
CA LEU A 66 3.12 -18.28 1.07
C LEU A 66 2.77 -19.62 1.75
N GLU A 67 2.65 -20.70 0.98
CA GLU A 67 2.26 -22.03 1.45
C GLU A 67 0.90 -22.03 2.19
N TRP A 68 -0.02 -21.17 1.75
CA TRP A 68 -1.36 -21.06 2.32
C TRP A 68 -2.39 -21.95 1.62
N PRO A 69 -3.44 -22.40 2.34
CA PRO A 69 -4.56 -23.09 1.72
C PRO A 69 -5.28 -22.20 0.70
N SER A 70 -5.81 -22.83 -0.35
CA SER A 70 -6.57 -22.13 -1.39
C SER A 70 -7.71 -21.30 -0.79
N ARG A 71 -7.96 -20.11 -1.34
CA ARG A 71 -9.03 -19.17 -0.95
C ARG A 71 -8.83 -18.47 0.40
N SER A 72 -7.69 -18.65 1.05
CA SER A 72 -7.36 -17.91 2.28
C SER A 72 -6.95 -16.47 2.00
N GLY A 73 -6.31 -16.23 0.85
CA GLY A 73 -5.64 -14.98 0.53
C GLY A 73 -6.57 -13.77 0.47
N LYS A 74 -7.83 -13.93 0.04
CA LYS A 74 -8.79 -12.82 -0.03
C LYS A 74 -9.08 -12.21 1.35
N LEU A 75 -9.34 -13.06 2.35
CA LEU A 75 -9.65 -12.60 3.70
C LEU A 75 -8.42 -11.97 4.35
N VAL A 76 -7.26 -12.62 4.19
CA VAL A 76 -6.01 -12.13 4.78
C VAL A 76 -5.56 -10.82 4.13
N LEU A 77 -5.65 -10.69 2.80
CA LEU A 77 -5.39 -9.44 2.09
C LEU A 77 -6.34 -8.33 2.53
N ARG A 78 -7.62 -8.64 2.75
CA ARG A 78 -8.58 -7.66 3.28
C ARG A 78 -8.16 -7.14 4.66
N LEU A 79 -7.81 -8.02 5.60
CA LEU A 79 -7.32 -7.62 6.93
C LEU A 79 -6.05 -6.78 6.83
N ALA A 80 -5.16 -7.11 5.90
CA ALA A 80 -3.94 -6.35 5.67
C ALA A 80 -4.23 -4.94 5.13
N LEU A 81 -5.17 -4.83 4.17
CA LEU A 81 -5.60 -3.55 3.62
C LEU A 81 -6.36 -2.69 4.64
N GLU A 82 -7.15 -3.30 5.53
CA GLU A 82 -7.83 -2.59 6.63
C GLU A 82 -6.79 -1.93 7.56
N ARG A 83 -5.72 -2.65 7.95
CA ARG A 83 -4.63 -2.05 8.77
C ARG A 83 -3.91 -0.91 8.06
N VAL A 84 -3.71 -1.01 6.75
CA VAL A 84 -3.11 0.06 5.95
C VAL A 84 -4.05 1.26 5.85
N ALA A 85 -5.36 1.03 5.68
CA ALA A 85 -6.36 2.09 5.68
C ALA A 85 -6.40 2.83 7.02
N ASP A 86 -6.35 2.11 8.13
CA ASP A 86 -6.26 2.68 9.48
C ASP A 86 -5.00 3.54 9.64
N PHE A 87 -3.84 3.06 9.18
CA PHE A 87 -2.59 3.82 9.21
C PHE A 87 -2.68 5.13 8.43
N TYR A 88 -3.28 5.11 7.24
CA TYR A 88 -3.47 6.31 6.42
C TYR A 88 -4.67 7.15 6.84
N ARG A 89 -5.47 6.70 7.82
CA ARG A 89 -6.73 7.32 8.26
C ARG A 89 -7.69 7.53 7.09
N ILE A 90 -7.82 6.53 6.23
CA ILE A 90 -8.75 6.50 5.12
C ILE A 90 -10.09 5.95 5.65
N PRO A 91 -11.20 6.70 5.53
CA PRO A 91 -12.52 6.25 5.97
C PRO A 91 -13.14 5.18 5.05
#